data_AF-A0A2E2Q9J1-F1
#
_entry.id   AF-A0A2E2Q9J1-F1
#
_cell.length_a   1.000
_cell.length_b   1.000
_cell.length_c   1.000
_cell.angle_alpha   90.00
_cell.angle_beta   90.00
_cell.angle_gamma   90.00
#
_symmetry.space_group_name_H-M   'P 1'
#
loop_
_entity.id
_entity.type
_entity.pdbx_description
1 polymer ?
#
loop_
_entity_poly.entity_id
_entity_poly.type
_entity_poly.pdbx_seq_one_letter_code
_entity_poly.pdbx_strand_id
1 'polypeptide(L)'
;MNAKKLPYSRVLLKISGEVLMGQREFGLDPETVDRVAQDVKEVIDLGVQVCIVVGAGNIFRGVSGAASGMDRTTADHMGMLGIVINALAMQNALENAGVDTRVLSAIEMNQICEPYIRRRAMRHMDKGRVVICAAGTGNPYFTSDTAAALRASEMNCDVLMKGTKVDGVYDCDPMTNENATKYDRVSYMDVLTKDLRVMDATAISLARENDIPIMVFSIKETGGFAKAVAHKGPFTIVDNKE
;
A
#
# COMPACT_ATOMS: atom_id res chain seq x y z
N MET A 1 4.14 -31.55 12.04
CA MET A 1 3.28 -31.11 10.92
C MET A 1 4.10 -30.15 10.09
N ASN A 2 4.36 -30.46 8.81
CA ASN A 2 5.10 -29.55 7.93
C ASN A 2 4.21 -28.32 7.66
N ALA A 3 4.47 -27.21 8.35
CA ALA A 3 3.86 -25.93 8.03
C ALA A 3 4.21 -25.60 6.57
N LYS A 4 3.20 -25.49 5.71
CA LYS A 4 3.38 -25.16 4.30
C LYS A 4 4.09 -23.80 4.24
N LYS A 5 5.32 -23.76 3.71
CA LYS A 5 6.11 -22.54 3.61
C LYS A 5 5.34 -21.51 2.79
N LEU A 6 5.08 -20.34 3.36
CA LEU A 6 4.40 -19.26 2.67
C LEU A 6 5.27 -18.74 1.51
N PRO A 7 4.66 -18.27 0.41
CA PRO A 7 5.40 -17.71 -0.73
C PRO A 7 6.27 -16.52 -0.37
N TYR A 8 5.84 -15.72 0.61
CA TYR A 8 6.48 -14.47 1.00
C TYR A 8 6.81 -14.47 2.49
N SER A 9 8.00 -14.00 2.83
CA SER A 9 8.45 -13.77 4.21
C SER A 9 8.28 -12.32 4.60
N ARG A 10 8.38 -11.39 3.64
CA ARG A 10 8.22 -9.96 3.85
C ARG A 10 7.43 -9.31 2.73
N VAL A 11 6.43 -8.52 3.08
CA VAL A 11 5.56 -7.86 2.10
C VAL A 11 5.42 -6.38 2.41
N LEU A 12 5.22 -5.56 1.38
CA LEU A 12 4.72 -4.21 1.55
C LEU A 12 3.26 -4.16 1.13
N LEU A 13 2.37 -3.81 2.05
CA LEU A 13 0.96 -3.56 1.78
C LEU A 13 0.76 -2.07 1.46
N LYS A 14 0.38 -1.77 0.22
CA LYS A 14 -0.05 -0.43 -0.18
C LYS A 14 -1.56 -0.34 -0.12
N ILE A 15 -2.07 0.61 0.67
CA ILE A 15 -3.49 0.88 0.84
C ILE A 15 -3.81 2.26 0.27
N SER A 16 -4.84 2.38 -0.56
CA SER A 16 -5.35 3.70 -0.92
C SER A 16 -6.05 4.34 0.28
N GLY A 17 -5.85 5.64 0.51
CA GLY A 17 -6.57 6.35 1.58
C GLY A 17 -8.09 6.22 1.43
N GLU A 18 -8.60 6.15 0.21
CA GLU A 18 -10.04 5.96 -0.06
C GLU A 18 -10.61 4.66 0.51
N VAL A 19 -9.78 3.62 0.68
CA VAL A 19 -10.22 2.37 1.30
C VAL A 19 -10.64 2.62 2.74
N LEU A 20 -9.93 3.50 3.46
CA LEU A 20 -10.17 3.78 4.87
C LEU A 20 -11.43 4.63 5.12
N MET A 21 -12.10 5.13 4.08
CA MET A 21 -13.36 5.86 4.23
C MET A 21 -14.57 4.95 4.41
N GLY A 22 -14.45 3.65 4.11
CA GLY A 22 -15.61 2.75 4.10
C GLY A 22 -16.72 3.29 3.19
N GLN A 23 -17.89 3.54 3.78
CA GLN A 23 -19.05 4.14 3.10
C GLN A 23 -19.13 5.68 3.21
N ARG A 24 -18.19 6.32 3.92
CA ARG A 24 -18.16 7.77 4.12
C ARG A 24 -17.66 8.49 2.89
N GLU A 25 -18.05 9.76 2.76
CA GLU A 25 -17.56 10.64 1.69
C GLU A 25 -16.17 11.23 1.98
N PHE A 26 -15.80 11.33 3.26
CA PHE A 26 -14.56 11.94 3.72
C PHE A 26 -14.10 11.36 5.07
N GLY A 27 -12.79 11.42 5.33
CA GLY A 27 -12.22 11.09 6.63
C GLY A 27 -11.90 9.60 6.80
N LEU A 28 -12.20 9.07 7.98
CA LEU A 28 -11.92 7.69 8.35
C LEU A 28 -13.20 7.03 8.84
N ASP A 29 -13.38 5.78 8.43
CA ASP A 29 -14.41 4.91 8.95
C ASP A 29 -13.80 3.91 9.94
N PRO A 30 -14.08 4.02 11.26
CA PRO A 30 -13.44 3.20 12.28
C PRO A 30 -13.58 1.70 12.03
N GLU A 31 -14.76 1.23 11.64
CA GLU A 31 -15.01 -0.19 11.35
C GLU A 31 -14.13 -0.69 10.20
N THR A 32 -13.98 0.11 9.15
CA THR A 32 -13.11 -0.24 8.02
C THR A 32 -11.64 -0.24 8.41
N VAL A 33 -11.18 0.72 9.22
CA VAL A 33 -9.80 0.77 9.73
C VAL A 33 -9.50 -0.44 10.61
N ASP A 34 -10.41 -0.78 11.53
CA ASP A 34 -10.28 -1.93 12.42
C ASP A 34 -10.26 -3.24 11.64
N ARG A 35 -11.13 -3.40 10.62
CA ARG A 35 -11.13 -4.57 9.74
C ARG A 35 -9.79 -4.73 9.02
N VAL A 36 -9.22 -3.66 8.48
CA VAL A 36 -7.91 -3.69 7.82
C VAL A 36 -6.80 -4.04 8.83
N ALA A 37 -6.88 -3.54 10.06
CA ALA A 37 -5.94 -3.91 11.12
C ALA A 37 -6.03 -5.41 11.47
N GLN A 38 -7.23 -6.00 11.49
CA GLN A 38 -7.41 -7.45 11.66
C GLN A 38 -6.85 -8.24 10.48
N ASP A 39 -7.08 -7.82 9.24
CA ASP A 39 -6.50 -8.48 8.05
C ASP A 39 -4.95 -8.47 8.11
N VAL A 40 -4.33 -7.39 8.59
CA VAL A 40 -2.88 -7.31 8.80
C VAL A 40 -2.44 -8.22 9.94
N LYS A 41 -3.20 -8.26 11.05
CA LYS A 41 -2.92 -9.16 12.17
C LYS A 41 -2.91 -10.62 11.73
N GLU A 42 -3.87 -11.05 10.91
CA GLU A 42 -3.90 -12.41 10.37
C GLU A 42 -2.60 -12.76 9.61
N VAL A 43 -2.07 -11.81 8.82
CA VAL A 43 -0.79 -12.01 8.10
C VAL A 43 0.40 -12.04 9.04
N ILE A 44 0.42 -11.22 10.09
CA ILE A 44 1.47 -11.25 11.12
C ILE A 44 1.44 -12.58 11.89
N ASP A 45 0.26 -13.09 12.22
CA ASP A 45 0.09 -14.38 12.93
C ASP A 45 0.56 -15.57 12.08
N LEU A 46 0.64 -15.41 10.76
CA LEU A 46 1.25 -16.36 9.82
C LEU A 46 2.79 -16.30 9.80
N GLY A 47 3.42 -15.36 10.52
CA GLY A 47 4.86 -15.18 10.59
C GLY A 47 5.46 -14.31 9.48
N VAL A 48 4.62 -13.58 8.75
CA VAL A 48 5.05 -12.69 7.65
C VAL A 48 5.33 -11.30 8.19
N GLN A 49 6.44 -10.69 7.80
CA GLN A 49 6.77 -9.32 8.18
C GLN A 49 6.06 -8.32 7.26
N VAL A 50 5.35 -7.36 7.83
CA VAL A 50 4.52 -6.41 7.06
C VAL A 50 5.04 -4.98 7.20
N CYS A 51 5.28 -4.34 6.07
CA CYS A 51 5.43 -2.89 5.93
C CYS A 51 4.16 -2.32 5.29
N ILE A 52 3.71 -1.13 5.70
CA ILE A 52 2.49 -0.50 5.18
C ILE A 52 2.82 0.86 4.60
N VAL A 53 2.24 1.18 3.44
CA VAL A 53 2.14 2.54 2.91
C VAL A 53 0.67 2.85 2.67
N VAL A 54 0.20 3.96 3.23
CA VAL A 54 -1.19 4.41 3.07
C VAL A 54 -1.22 5.71 2.26
N GLY A 55 -2.17 5.83 1.33
CA GLY A 55 -2.43 7.08 0.60
C GLY A 55 -3.29 8.06 1.43
N ALA A 56 -3.51 9.27 0.92
CA ALA A 56 -4.28 10.32 1.61
C ALA A 56 -5.58 10.75 0.92
N GLY A 57 -6.05 10.02 -0.11
CA GLY A 57 -7.21 10.44 -0.92
C GLY A 57 -8.54 10.61 -0.17
N ASN A 58 -8.59 10.19 1.09
CA ASN A 58 -9.70 10.39 2.02
C ASN A 58 -9.63 11.67 2.86
N ILE A 59 -8.44 12.26 3.01
CA ILE A 59 -8.20 13.51 3.74
C ILE A 59 -7.91 14.65 2.77
N PHE A 60 -7.15 14.36 1.71
CA PHE A 60 -6.77 15.35 0.72
C PHE A 60 -6.61 14.71 -0.66
N ARG A 61 -7.38 15.20 -1.63
CA ARG A 61 -7.27 14.81 -3.04
C ARG A 61 -6.51 15.90 -3.78
N GLY A 62 -5.18 15.79 -3.86
CA GLY A 62 -4.32 16.89 -4.34
C GLY A 62 -4.66 17.44 -5.72
N VAL A 63 -5.28 16.64 -6.60
CA VAL A 63 -5.72 17.10 -7.93
C VAL A 63 -6.85 18.13 -7.84
N SER A 64 -7.77 18.02 -6.86
CA SER A 64 -8.83 19.02 -6.70
C SER A 64 -8.31 20.33 -6.09
N GLY A 65 -7.30 20.25 -5.22
CA GLY A 65 -6.64 21.42 -4.64
C GLY A 65 -5.87 22.24 -5.67
N ALA A 66 -5.01 21.58 -6.48
CA ALA A 66 -4.24 22.25 -7.53
C ALA A 66 -5.15 22.83 -8.64
N ALA A 67 -6.23 22.12 -8.99
CA ALA A 67 -7.24 22.63 -9.93
C ALA A 67 -7.98 23.89 -9.42
N SER A 68 -7.92 24.16 -8.11
CA SER A 68 -8.54 25.34 -7.48
C SER A 68 -7.57 26.53 -7.31
N GLY A 69 -6.43 26.52 -8.00
CA GLY A 69 -5.44 27.61 -7.97
C GLY A 69 -4.38 27.48 -6.87
N MET A 70 -4.33 26.35 -6.16
CA MET A 70 -3.28 26.07 -5.18
C MET A 70 -1.98 25.66 -5.88
N ASP A 71 -0.85 26.14 -5.38
CA ASP A 71 0.46 25.65 -5.81
C ASP A 71 0.59 24.13 -5.61
N ARG A 72 1.14 23.45 -6.62
CA ARG A 72 1.23 21.98 -6.64
C ARG A 72 2.07 21.44 -5.47
N THR A 73 3.18 22.10 -5.17
CA THR A 73 4.07 21.70 -4.07
C THR A 73 3.35 21.77 -2.74
N THR A 74 2.61 22.84 -2.51
CA THR A 74 1.77 23.03 -1.32
C THR A 74 0.71 21.94 -1.19
N ALA A 75 0.01 21.61 -2.28
CA ALA A 75 -0.98 20.53 -2.31
C ALA A 75 -0.35 19.17 -1.97
N ASP A 76 0.81 18.85 -2.52
CA ASP A 76 1.49 17.59 -2.22
C ASP A 76 1.94 17.52 -0.75
N HIS A 77 2.41 18.62 -0.15
CA HIS A 77 2.69 18.68 1.29
C HIS A 77 1.44 18.41 2.14
N MET A 78 0.29 18.99 1.79
CA MET A 78 -0.99 18.71 2.47
C MET A 78 -1.37 17.23 2.35
N GLY A 79 -1.15 16.64 1.17
CA GLY A 79 -1.32 15.20 0.94
C GLY A 79 -0.41 14.37 1.85
N MET A 80 0.87 14.72 1.99
CA MET A 80 1.81 14.02 2.87
C MET A 80 1.41 14.11 4.35
N LEU A 81 0.87 15.23 4.80
CA LEU A 81 0.27 15.34 6.14
C LEU A 81 -0.98 14.44 6.29
N GLY A 82 -1.82 14.36 5.25
CA GLY A 82 -2.94 13.40 5.22
C GLY A 82 -2.50 11.95 5.34
N ILE A 83 -1.36 11.57 4.74
CA ILE A 83 -0.78 10.23 4.89
C ILE A 83 -0.39 9.98 6.36
N VAL A 84 0.18 10.97 7.03
CA VAL A 84 0.57 10.86 8.45
C VAL A 84 -0.66 10.66 9.33
N ILE A 85 -1.75 11.41 9.08
CA ILE A 85 -3.02 11.24 9.81
C ILE A 85 -3.54 9.80 9.68
N ASN A 86 -3.55 9.26 8.45
CA ASN A 86 -3.98 7.88 8.21
C ASN A 86 -3.04 6.85 8.86
N ALA A 87 -1.73 7.11 8.88
CA ALA A 87 -0.75 6.23 9.50
C ALA A 87 -0.96 6.13 11.02
N LEU A 88 -1.26 7.25 11.69
CA LEU A 88 -1.58 7.26 13.12
C LEU A 88 -2.89 6.52 13.43
N ALA A 89 -3.91 6.68 12.59
CA ALA A 89 -5.16 5.93 12.73
C ALA A 89 -4.94 4.42 12.59
N MET A 90 -4.17 4.01 11.57
CA MET A 90 -3.79 2.61 11.38
C MET A 90 -2.94 2.07 12.53
N GLN A 91 -2.00 2.87 13.06
CA GLN A 91 -1.20 2.48 14.22
C GLN A 91 -2.09 2.18 15.43
N ASN A 92 -3.01 3.09 15.77
CA ASN A 92 -3.91 2.90 16.89
C ASN A 92 -4.78 1.65 16.74
N ALA A 93 -5.32 1.39 15.55
CA ALA A 93 -6.13 0.20 15.30
C ALA A 93 -5.31 -1.10 15.39
N LEU A 94 -4.08 -1.12 14.88
CA LEU A 94 -3.17 -2.25 15.00
C LEU A 94 -2.77 -2.51 16.46
N GLU A 95 -2.45 -1.47 17.21
CA GLU A 95 -2.10 -1.57 18.63
C GLU A 95 -3.28 -2.07 19.47
N ASN A 96 -4.51 -1.62 19.18
CA ASN A 96 -5.74 -2.15 19.80
C ASN A 96 -5.98 -3.63 19.45
N ALA A 97 -5.54 -4.08 18.28
CA ALA A 97 -5.55 -5.49 17.88
C ALA A 97 -4.40 -6.31 18.48
N GLY A 98 -3.53 -5.70 19.30
CA GLY A 98 -2.38 -6.36 19.92
C GLY A 98 -1.17 -6.51 18.99
N VAL A 99 -1.08 -5.71 17.92
CA VAL A 99 0.03 -5.74 16.96
C VAL A 99 1.00 -4.58 17.24
N ASP A 100 2.22 -4.92 17.66
CA ASP A 100 3.29 -3.94 17.86
C ASP A 100 3.59 -3.18 16.56
N THR A 101 3.44 -1.85 16.58
CA THR A 101 3.51 -1.03 15.36
C THR A 101 4.43 0.17 15.53
N ARG A 102 5.07 0.63 14.44
CA ARG A 102 5.86 1.86 14.41
C ARG A 102 5.57 2.68 13.15
N VAL A 103 5.17 3.94 13.34
CA VAL A 103 5.04 4.91 12.25
C VAL A 103 6.39 5.59 12.02
N LEU A 104 6.86 5.55 10.78
CA LEU A 104 8.11 6.16 10.32
C LEU A 104 7.79 7.16 9.20
N SER A 105 8.07 8.45 9.42
CA SER A 105 7.77 9.50 8.43
C SER A 105 8.99 9.88 7.59
N ALA A 106 8.77 10.12 6.29
CA ALA A 106 9.76 10.69 5.40
C ALA A 106 10.08 12.18 5.70
N ILE A 107 9.17 12.88 6.39
CA ILE A 107 9.35 14.26 6.86
C ILE A 107 9.48 14.23 8.39
N GLU A 108 10.51 14.87 8.94
CA GLU A 108 10.77 14.84 10.38
C GLU A 108 9.64 15.52 11.19
N MET A 109 9.14 14.82 12.20
CA MET A 109 8.07 15.31 13.09
C MET A 109 8.22 14.70 14.49
N ASN A 110 9.24 15.18 15.21
CA ASN A 110 9.80 14.56 16.40
C ASN A 110 8.80 14.20 17.52
N GLN A 111 7.70 14.93 17.67
CA GLN A 111 6.69 14.68 18.71
C GLN A 111 5.57 13.73 18.28
N ILE A 112 5.49 13.37 17.00
CA ILE A 112 4.36 12.65 16.42
C ILE A 112 4.77 11.24 16.00
N CYS A 113 5.87 11.10 15.27
CA CYS A 113 6.37 9.79 14.85
C CYS A 113 7.88 9.79 14.59
N GLU A 114 8.47 8.61 14.47
CA GLU A 114 9.91 8.49 14.24
C GLU A 114 10.29 8.94 12.81
N PRO A 115 11.47 9.53 12.60
CA PRO A 115 11.98 9.75 11.24
C PRO A 115 12.29 8.41 10.57
N TYR A 116 12.05 8.33 9.26
CA TYR A 116 12.41 7.15 8.47
C TYR A 116 13.93 7.00 8.38
N ILE A 117 14.45 5.93 8.99
CA ILE A 117 15.83 5.49 8.86
C ILE A 117 15.79 4.02 8.49
N ARG A 118 16.20 3.68 7.25
CA ARG A 118 16.12 2.31 6.69
C ARG A 118 16.60 1.23 7.67
N ARG A 119 17.79 1.39 8.27
CA ARG A 119 18.36 0.41 9.21
C ARG A 119 17.51 0.22 10.47
N ARG A 120 16.84 1.27 10.94
CA ARG A 120 15.92 1.22 12.08
C ARG A 120 14.60 0.56 11.69
N ALA A 121 14.06 0.89 10.52
CA ALA A 121 12.87 0.26 9.98
C ALA A 121 13.05 -1.27 9.88
N MET A 122 14.15 -1.71 9.27
CA MET A 122 14.51 -3.12 9.18
C MET A 122 14.58 -3.79 10.54
N ARG A 123 15.21 -3.14 11.52
CA ARG A 123 15.31 -3.66 12.89
C ARG A 123 13.96 -3.78 13.59
N HIS A 124 12.99 -2.92 13.29
CA HIS A 124 11.62 -3.05 13.79
C HIS A 124 10.94 -4.29 13.16
N MET A 125 11.05 -4.49 11.84
CA MET A 125 10.51 -5.67 11.17
C MET A 125 11.14 -6.97 11.66
N ASP A 126 12.46 -7.00 11.90
CA ASP A 126 13.17 -8.16 12.47
C ASP A 126 12.68 -8.53 13.88
N LYS A 127 12.04 -7.59 14.60
CA LYS A 127 11.40 -7.83 15.91
C LYS A 127 9.93 -8.23 15.79
N GLY A 128 9.42 -8.43 14.59
CA GLY A 128 8.01 -8.78 14.34
C GLY A 128 7.04 -7.59 14.39
N ARG A 129 7.55 -6.35 14.38
CA ARG A 129 6.70 -5.15 14.42
C ARG A 129 6.23 -4.78 13.02
N VAL A 130 4.99 -4.30 12.92
CA VAL A 130 4.51 -3.64 11.70
C VAL A 130 5.15 -2.27 11.58
N VAL A 131 5.68 -1.96 10.39
CA VAL A 131 6.22 -0.64 10.06
C VAL A 131 5.26 0.08 9.14
N ILE A 132 4.80 1.27 9.51
CA ILE A 132 3.98 2.13 8.66
C ILE A 132 4.85 3.28 8.14
N CYS A 133 5.09 3.32 6.84
CA CYS A 133 5.81 4.40 6.18
C CYS A 133 4.85 5.54 5.83
N ALA A 134 5.07 6.70 6.44
CA ALA A 134 4.25 7.89 6.31
C ALA A 134 4.94 9.00 5.50
N ALA A 135 4.17 10.03 5.13
CA ALA A 135 4.60 11.17 4.31
C ALA A 135 5.18 10.81 2.93
N GLY A 136 4.83 9.64 2.37
CA GLY A 136 5.23 9.24 1.02
C GLY A 136 6.76 9.18 0.83
N THR A 137 7.25 9.79 -0.24
CA THR A 137 8.69 9.93 -0.51
C THR A 137 9.32 11.11 0.25
N GLY A 138 8.52 11.94 0.92
CA GLY A 138 8.93 13.23 1.48
C GLY A 138 9.10 14.33 0.43
N ASN A 139 8.86 14.05 -0.85
CA ASN A 139 9.06 14.98 -1.95
C ASN A 139 7.74 15.21 -2.71
N PRO A 140 7.43 16.47 -3.09
CA PRO A 140 6.35 16.78 -4.01
C PRO A 140 6.51 16.08 -5.37
N TYR A 141 5.45 16.06 -6.18
CA TYR A 141 5.37 15.44 -7.52
C TYR A 141 5.41 13.91 -7.56
N PHE A 142 5.58 13.24 -6.43
CA PHE A 142 5.53 11.79 -6.33
C PHE A 142 4.23 11.30 -5.71
N THR A 143 3.76 10.13 -6.14
CA THR A 143 2.55 9.52 -5.60
C THR A 143 2.87 8.65 -4.38
N SER A 144 1.82 8.24 -3.65
CA SER A 144 1.96 7.18 -2.64
C SER A 144 2.34 5.82 -3.24
N ASP A 145 2.04 5.60 -4.52
CA ASP A 145 2.42 4.38 -5.23
C ASP A 145 3.95 4.37 -5.48
N THR A 146 4.53 5.50 -5.86
CA THR A 146 6.00 5.63 -5.98
C THR A 146 6.68 5.41 -4.62
N ALA A 147 6.12 5.97 -3.54
CA ALA A 147 6.64 5.74 -2.19
C ALA A 147 6.57 4.26 -1.79
N ALA A 148 5.49 3.57 -2.17
CA ALA A 148 5.32 2.15 -1.88
C ALA A 148 6.37 1.29 -2.61
N ALA A 149 6.63 1.55 -3.90
CA ALA A 149 7.70 0.88 -4.64
C ALA A 149 9.09 1.15 -4.03
N LEU A 150 9.37 2.41 -3.65
CA LEU A 150 10.62 2.80 -3.01
C LEU A 150 10.84 2.06 -1.68
N ARG A 151 9.84 2.08 -0.79
CA ARG A 151 9.94 1.43 0.51
C ARG A 151 9.99 -0.08 0.39
N ALA A 152 9.30 -0.68 -0.60
CA ALA A 152 9.40 -2.11 -0.84
C ALA A 152 10.83 -2.52 -1.21
N SER A 153 11.52 -1.71 -2.04
CA SER A 153 12.93 -1.93 -2.40
C SER A 153 13.84 -1.80 -1.19
N GLU A 154 13.75 -0.67 -0.47
CA GLU A 154 14.62 -0.44 0.67
C GLU A 154 14.43 -1.48 1.78
N MET A 155 13.20 -1.94 1.97
CA MET A 155 12.84 -2.91 3.01
C MET A 155 13.05 -4.36 2.55
N ASN A 156 13.58 -4.60 1.34
CA ASN A 156 13.76 -5.94 0.76
C ASN A 156 12.48 -6.78 0.83
N CYS A 157 11.34 -6.19 0.46
CA CYS A 157 10.07 -6.91 0.40
C CYS A 157 10.08 -7.89 -0.78
N ASP A 158 9.55 -9.09 -0.57
CA ASP A 158 9.41 -10.11 -1.61
C ASP A 158 8.34 -9.73 -2.65
N VAL A 159 7.39 -8.87 -2.25
CA VAL A 159 6.29 -8.39 -3.09
C VAL A 159 5.72 -7.06 -2.58
N LEU A 160 5.33 -6.21 -3.54
CA LEU A 160 4.51 -5.02 -3.32
C LEU A 160 3.03 -5.38 -3.53
N MET A 161 2.27 -5.48 -2.45
CA MET A 161 0.85 -5.85 -2.51
C MET A 161 -0.02 -4.59 -2.55
N LYS A 162 -0.65 -4.31 -3.68
CA LYS A 162 -1.55 -3.17 -3.86
C LYS A 162 -3.00 -3.60 -3.61
N GLY A 163 -3.53 -3.21 -2.45
CA GLY A 163 -4.92 -3.43 -2.09
C GLY A 163 -5.83 -2.43 -2.81
N THR A 164 -6.71 -2.92 -3.68
CA THR A 164 -7.63 -2.08 -4.46
C THR A 164 -9.09 -2.45 -4.21
N LYS A 165 -10.00 -1.70 -4.86
CA LYS A 165 -11.45 -1.97 -4.83
C LYS A 165 -11.84 -3.16 -5.73
N VAL A 166 -10.99 -3.50 -6.70
CA VAL A 166 -11.12 -4.65 -7.61
C VAL A 166 -10.09 -5.71 -7.24
N ASP A 167 -10.22 -6.89 -7.78
CA ASP A 167 -9.47 -8.09 -7.41
C ASP A 167 -8.29 -8.40 -8.34
N GLY A 168 -7.87 -7.44 -9.18
CA GLY A 168 -6.71 -7.58 -10.06
C GLY A 168 -6.60 -6.45 -11.10
N VAL A 169 -5.83 -6.71 -12.14
CA VAL A 169 -5.64 -5.82 -13.29
C VAL A 169 -6.55 -6.28 -14.42
N TYR A 170 -7.24 -5.33 -15.04
CA TYR A 170 -8.16 -5.53 -16.14
C TYR A 170 -7.74 -4.71 -17.36
N ASP A 171 -8.18 -5.11 -18.55
CA ASP A 171 -8.00 -4.37 -19.79
C ASP A 171 -8.74 -3.01 -19.79
N CYS A 172 -9.84 -2.92 -19.06
CA CYS A 172 -10.62 -1.71 -18.83
C CYS A 172 -11.29 -1.75 -17.45
N ASP A 173 -11.97 -0.67 -17.04
CA ASP A 173 -12.57 -0.60 -15.69
C ASP A 173 -13.77 -1.55 -15.55
N PRO A 174 -13.68 -2.64 -14.75
CA PRO A 174 -14.75 -3.63 -14.61
C PRO A 174 -15.99 -3.07 -13.91
N MET A 175 -15.90 -1.91 -13.26
CA MET A 175 -17.05 -1.25 -12.63
C MET A 175 -17.92 -0.52 -13.66
N THR A 176 -17.40 -0.25 -14.85
CA THR A 176 -18.12 0.46 -15.94
C THR A 176 -18.29 -0.35 -17.20
N ASN A 177 -17.53 -1.45 -17.35
CA ASN A 177 -17.63 -2.37 -18.47
C ASN A 177 -17.71 -3.81 -17.97
N GLU A 178 -18.86 -4.46 -18.17
CA GLU A 178 -19.09 -5.86 -17.79
C GLU A 178 -18.22 -6.86 -18.59
N ASN A 179 -17.73 -6.45 -19.77
CA ASN A 179 -16.86 -7.28 -20.61
C ASN A 179 -15.37 -7.12 -20.28
N ALA A 180 -15.03 -6.44 -19.19
CA ALA A 180 -13.64 -6.25 -18.77
C ALA A 180 -12.97 -7.61 -18.51
N THR A 181 -11.84 -7.85 -19.17
CA THR A 181 -11.08 -9.09 -19.04
C THR A 181 -9.97 -8.92 -18.02
N LYS A 182 -9.96 -9.80 -17.03
CA LYS A 182 -8.93 -9.83 -15.99
C LYS A 182 -7.68 -10.53 -16.50
N TYR A 183 -6.52 -9.99 -16.17
CA TYR A 183 -5.24 -10.65 -16.37
C TYR A 183 -4.84 -11.47 -15.13
N ASP A 184 -4.31 -12.68 -15.31
CA ASP A 184 -3.70 -13.43 -14.20
C ASP A 184 -2.28 -12.93 -13.89
N ARG A 185 -1.55 -12.58 -14.95
CA ARG A 185 -0.18 -12.05 -14.91
C ARG A 185 0.03 -11.05 -16.04
N VAL A 186 0.82 -10.02 -15.78
CA VAL A 186 1.11 -8.94 -16.73
C VAL A 186 2.59 -8.53 -16.60
N SER A 187 3.28 -8.28 -17.71
CA SER A 187 4.65 -7.74 -17.64
C SER A 187 4.64 -6.24 -17.29
N TYR A 188 5.69 -5.70 -16.68
CA TYR A 188 5.78 -4.24 -16.49
C TYR A 188 5.72 -3.46 -17.82
N MET A 189 6.25 -4.05 -18.90
CA MET A 189 6.19 -3.43 -20.24
C MET A 189 4.76 -3.40 -20.77
N ASP A 190 3.97 -4.45 -20.57
CA ASP A 190 2.55 -4.46 -20.91
C ASP A 190 1.77 -3.40 -20.13
N VAL A 191 2.06 -3.23 -18.84
CA VAL A 191 1.42 -2.18 -18.03
C VAL A 191 1.66 -0.80 -18.64
N LEU A 192 2.89 -0.50 -19.07
CA LEU A 192 3.24 0.78 -19.68
C LEU A 192 2.70 0.95 -21.11
N THR A 193 2.78 -0.10 -21.94
CA THR A 193 2.42 -0.02 -23.36
C THR A 193 0.91 -0.08 -23.60
N LYS A 194 0.17 -0.80 -22.75
CA LYS A 194 -1.30 -0.90 -22.80
C LYS A 194 -2.00 0.11 -21.88
N ASP A 195 -1.25 1.01 -21.25
CA ASP A 195 -1.74 2.01 -20.29
C ASP A 195 -2.66 1.40 -19.21
N LEU A 196 -2.25 0.24 -18.67
CA LEU A 196 -3.02 -0.44 -17.64
C LEU A 196 -2.88 0.34 -16.34
N ARG A 197 -4.01 0.73 -15.74
CA ARG A 197 -4.08 1.61 -14.56
C ARG A 197 -3.67 0.92 -13.25
N VAL A 198 -2.47 0.34 -13.21
CA VAL A 198 -1.93 -0.38 -12.06
C VAL A 198 -1.35 0.59 -11.04
N MET A 199 -0.34 1.38 -11.41
CA MET A 199 0.31 2.42 -10.62
C MET A 199 0.81 3.50 -11.58
N ASP A 200 1.32 4.63 -11.08
CA ASP A 200 1.98 5.60 -11.96
C ASP A 200 3.27 5.01 -12.57
N ALA A 201 3.67 5.55 -13.73
CA ALA A 201 4.82 5.06 -14.48
C ALA A 201 6.13 5.09 -13.67
N THR A 202 6.30 6.03 -12.74
CA THR A 202 7.49 6.12 -11.90
C THR A 202 7.55 4.95 -10.92
N ALA A 203 6.42 4.62 -10.28
CA ALA A 203 6.31 3.45 -9.40
C ALA A 203 6.57 2.14 -10.15
N ILE A 204 6.00 2.00 -11.36
CA ILE A 204 6.21 0.84 -12.23
C ILE A 204 7.67 0.68 -12.62
N SER A 205 8.32 1.74 -13.09
CA SER A 205 9.75 1.72 -13.46
C SER A 205 10.63 1.36 -12.26
N LEU A 206 10.36 1.95 -11.08
CA LEU A 206 11.12 1.67 -9.88
C LEU A 206 10.98 0.21 -9.42
N ALA A 207 9.76 -0.34 -9.44
CA ALA A 207 9.51 -1.73 -9.11
C ALA A 207 10.19 -2.69 -10.11
N ARG A 208 10.15 -2.35 -11.40
CA ARG A 208 10.80 -3.09 -12.49
C ARG A 208 12.32 -3.15 -12.33
N GLU A 209 12.96 -2.01 -12.09
CA GLU A 209 14.42 -1.90 -11.96
C GLU A 209 14.97 -2.63 -10.72
N ASN A 210 14.14 -2.85 -9.71
CA ASN A 210 14.51 -3.51 -8.47
C ASN A 210 13.97 -4.95 -8.37
N ASP A 211 13.40 -5.49 -9.45
CA ASP A 211 12.80 -6.84 -9.50
C ASP A 211 11.75 -7.11 -8.40
N ILE A 212 10.92 -6.12 -8.06
CA ILE A 212 9.91 -6.22 -6.99
C ILE A 212 8.53 -6.49 -7.59
N PRO A 213 8.04 -7.74 -7.60
CA PRO A 213 6.74 -8.06 -8.16
C PRO A 213 5.64 -7.26 -7.46
N ILE A 214 4.63 -6.85 -8.23
CA ILE A 214 3.45 -6.17 -7.71
C ILE A 214 2.28 -7.15 -7.74
N MET A 215 1.63 -7.35 -6.61
CA MET A 215 0.40 -8.14 -6.55
C MET A 215 -0.79 -7.22 -6.36
N VAL A 216 -1.69 -7.18 -7.34
CA VAL A 216 -2.95 -6.42 -7.26
C VAL A 216 -4.04 -7.36 -6.80
N PHE A 217 -4.71 -7.02 -5.71
CA PHE A 217 -5.76 -7.84 -5.10
C PHE A 217 -6.85 -6.94 -4.47
N SER A 218 -7.97 -7.55 -4.11
CA SER A 218 -9.07 -6.85 -3.43
C SER A 218 -8.83 -6.78 -1.93
N ILE A 219 -8.83 -5.58 -1.37
CA ILE A 219 -8.74 -5.36 0.09
C ILE A 219 -10.13 -5.28 0.76
N LYS A 220 -11.20 -5.34 -0.04
CA LYS A 220 -12.58 -5.33 0.49
C LYS A 220 -13.00 -6.68 1.07
N GLU A 221 -12.43 -7.76 0.53
CA GLU A 221 -12.73 -9.11 1.00
C GLU A 221 -12.06 -9.33 2.36
N THR A 222 -12.83 -9.69 3.38
CA THR A 222 -12.31 -10.08 4.70
C THR A 222 -11.34 -11.26 4.57
N GLY A 223 -10.15 -11.14 5.16
CA GLY A 223 -9.07 -12.11 5.00
C GLY A 223 -8.45 -12.14 3.60
N GLY A 224 -8.83 -11.22 2.72
CA GLY A 224 -8.32 -11.12 1.34
C GLY A 224 -6.81 -10.93 1.31
N PHE A 225 -6.25 -10.15 2.25
CA PHE A 225 -4.81 -9.96 2.38
C PHE A 225 -4.08 -11.27 2.74
N ALA A 226 -4.55 -12.00 3.75
CA ALA A 226 -3.98 -13.29 4.13
C ALA A 226 -4.09 -14.34 3.02
N LYS A 227 -5.23 -14.38 2.30
CA LYS A 227 -5.40 -15.24 1.12
C LYS A 227 -4.39 -14.89 0.03
N ALA A 228 -4.26 -13.61 -0.34
CA ALA A 228 -3.34 -13.15 -1.37
C ALA A 228 -1.87 -13.45 -1.00
N VAL A 229 -1.46 -13.21 0.25
CA VAL A 229 -0.12 -13.57 0.75
C VAL A 229 0.16 -15.08 0.60
N ALA A 230 -0.87 -15.91 0.80
CA ALA A 230 -0.80 -17.36 0.62
C ALA A 230 -1.00 -17.83 -0.84
N HIS A 231 -1.03 -16.91 -1.83
CA HIS A 231 -1.33 -17.18 -3.24
C HIS A 231 -2.69 -17.89 -3.44
N LYS A 232 -3.70 -17.45 -2.68
CA LYS A 232 -5.07 -17.95 -2.77
C LYS A 232 -6.01 -16.82 -3.15
N GLY A 233 -7.07 -17.19 -3.86
CA GLY A 233 -8.09 -16.26 -4.30
C GLY A 233 -7.67 -15.43 -5.52
N PRO A 234 -8.50 -14.46 -5.91
CA PRO A 234 -8.26 -13.65 -7.08
C PRO A 234 -7.18 -12.58 -6.85
N PHE A 235 -6.18 -12.56 -7.72
CA PHE A 235 -5.17 -11.50 -7.79
C PHE A 235 -4.56 -11.46 -9.21
N THR A 236 -3.81 -10.41 -9.50
CA THR A 236 -2.94 -10.33 -10.67
C THR A 236 -1.52 -10.05 -10.23
N ILE A 237 -0.54 -10.74 -10.82
CA ILE A 237 0.89 -10.44 -10.59
C ILE A 237 1.43 -9.62 -11.75
N VAL A 238 2.09 -8.51 -11.43
CA VAL A 238 2.92 -7.74 -12.36
C VAL A 238 4.38 -7.98 -12.02
N ASP A 239 5.15 -8.52 -12.95
CA ASP A 239 6.59 -8.77 -12.75
C ASP A 239 7.39 -8.67 -14.07
N ASN A 240 8.70 -8.94 -14.01
CA ASN A 240 9.60 -8.94 -15.17
C ASN A 240 9.50 -10.21 -16.02
N LYS A 241 8.60 -11.15 -15.68
CA LYS A 241 8.48 -12.40 -16.44
C LYS A 241 7.48 -12.20 -17.58
N GLU A 242 7.92 -12.53 -18.79
CA GLU A 242 7.07 -12.65 -19.97
C GLU A 242 6.12 -13.86 -19.88
#